data_AF-A0A2T1DWF4-F1
#
_entry.id   AF-A0A2T1DWF4-F1
#
_cell.length_a   1.000
_cell.length_b   1.000
_cell.length_c   1.000
_cell.angle_alpha   90.00
_cell.angle_beta   90.00
_cell.angle_gamma   90.00
#
_symmetry.space_group_name_H-M   'P 1'
#
loop_
_entity.id
_entity.type
_entity.pdbx_description
1 polymer ?
#
loop_
_entity_poly.entity_id
_entity_poly.type
_entity_poly.pdbx_seq_one_letter_code
_entity_poly.pdbx_strand_id
1 'polypeptide(L)' 'MTQLELAQCLHLAKTLDLIVSSRMINGVLYVYDAAGQKRPWDSFISDYPIERLKAMIDRLQMRLKTAS' A
#
# COMPACT_ATOMS: atom_id res chain seq x y z
N MET A 1 11.44 -7.95 -6.67
CA MET A 1 9.97 -8.06 -6.57
C MET A 1 9.39 -8.26 -7.96
N THR A 2 8.49 -9.22 -8.15
CA THR A 2 7.82 -9.43 -9.44
C THR A 2 6.77 -8.34 -9.70
N GLN A 3 6.35 -8.16 -10.96
CA GLN A 3 5.28 -7.21 -11.31
C GLN A 3 3.95 -7.54 -10.63
N LEU A 4 3.65 -8.83 -10.44
CA LEU A 4 2.45 -9.29 -9.76
C LEU A 4 2.46 -8.89 -8.27
N GLU A 5 3.58 -9.12 -7.59
CA GLU A 5 3.74 -8.70 -6.19
C GLU A 5 3.66 -7.18 -6.03
N LEU A 6 4.25 -6.41 -6.96
CA LEU A 6 4.12 -4.95 -6.96
C LEU A 6 2.65 -4.52 -7.01
N ALA A 7 1.90 -5.07 -7.97
CA ALA A 7 0.50 -4.75 -8.17
C ALA A 7 -0.34 -5.12 -6.93
N GLN A 8 -0.06 -6.27 -6.31
CA GLN A 8 -0.68 -6.68 -5.06
C GLN A 8 -0.38 -5.70 -3.93
N CYS A 9 0.89 -5.34 -3.69
CA CYS A 9 1.25 -4.39 -2.64
C CYS A 9 0.59 -3.02 -2.83
N LEU A 10 0.59 -2.49 -4.07
CA LEU A 10 -0.07 -1.22 -4.39
C LEU A 10 -1.58 -1.29 -4.16
N HIS A 11 -2.21 -2.42 -4.51
CA HIS A 11 -3.63 -2.63 -4.25
C HIS A 11 -3.93 -2.65 -2.76
N LEU A 12 -3.19 -3.47 -1.97
CA LEU A 12 -3.36 -3.55 -0.53
C LEU A 12 -3.17 -2.19 0.16
N ALA A 13 -2.13 -1.45 -0.23
CA ALA A 13 -1.84 -0.12 0.31
C ALA A 13 -2.98 0.87 0.03
N LYS A 14 -3.59 0.83 -1.16
CA LYS A 14 -4.77 1.63 -1.49
C LYS A 14 -6.00 1.23 -0.69
N THR A 15 -6.26 -0.07 -0.54
CA THR A 15 -7.40 -0.58 0.23
C THR A 15 -7.31 -0.18 1.72
N LEU A 16 -6.09 -0.05 2.24
CA LEU A 16 -5.82 0.42 3.60
C LEU A 16 -5.78 1.96 3.72
N ASP A 17 -6.08 2.69 2.66
CA ASP A 17 -6.02 4.15 2.58
C ASP A 17 -4.63 4.74 2.91
N LEU A 18 -3.57 3.92 2.82
CA LEU A 18 -2.19 4.36 3.07
C LEU A 18 -1.64 5.19 1.91
N ILE A 19 -2.14 4.93 0.69
CA ILE A 19 -1.78 5.66 -0.51
C ILE A 19 -3.04 5.92 -1.33
N VAL A 20 -3.10 7.07 -2.00
CA VAL A 20 -4.18 7.41 -2.94
C VAL A 20 -3.75 7.17 -4.39
N SER A 21 -2.48 7.38 -4.70
CA SER A 21 -1.96 7.21 -6.06
C SER A 21 -0.49 6.82 -6.09
N SER A 22 -0.04 6.37 -7.26
CA SER A 22 1.35 5.99 -7.53
C SER A 22 1.75 6.43 -8.93
N ARG A 23 2.96 6.96 -9.09
CA ARG A 23 3.48 7.45 -10.38
C ARG A 23 4.96 7.13 -10.55
N MET A 24 5.35 6.72 -11.75
CA MET A 24 6.76 6.60 -12.14
C MET A 24 7.32 7.97 -12.51
N ILE A 25 8.43 8.36 -11.90
CA ILE A 25 9.16 9.62 -12.18
C ILE A 25 10.64 9.26 -12.33
N ASN A 26 11.22 9.50 -13.50
CA ASN A 26 12.63 9.21 -13.81
C ASN A 26 13.06 7.78 -13.43
N GLY A 27 12.20 6.78 -13.69
CA GLY A 27 12.48 5.37 -13.38
C GLY A 27 12.25 4.96 -11.92
N VAL A 28 11.88 5.89 -11.04
CA VAL A 28 11.54 5.61 -9.64
C VAL A 28 10.03 5.63 -9.44
N LEU A 29 9.48 4.60 -8.80
CA LEU A 29 8.08 4.57 -8.40
C LEU A 29 7.89 5.42 -7.15
N TYR A 30 7.03 6.42 -7.23
CA TYR A 30 6.58 7.21 -6.09
C TYR A 30 5.13 6.86 -5.74
N VAL A 31 4.83 6.90 -4.45
CA VAL A 31 3.47 6.81 -3.92
C VAL A 31 3.11 8.11 -3.21
N TYR A 32 1.82 8.42 -3.23
CA TYR A 32 1.24 9.63 -2.65
C TYR A 32 0.20 9.21 -1.64
N ASP A 33 0.25 9.79 -0.44
CA ASP A 33 -0.81 9.63 0.57
C ASP A 33 -1.93 10.67 0.36
N ALA A 34 -2.98 10.59 1.18
CA ALA A 34 -4.13 11.49 1.10
C ALA A 34 -3.77 12.96 1.40
N ALA A 35 -2.72 13.23 2.17
CA ALA A 35 -2.19 14.56 2.41
C ALA A 35 -1.33 15.10 1.24
N GLY A 36 -1.14 14.31 0.18
CA GLY A 36 -0.36 14.69 -0.99
C GLY A 36 1.16 14.59 -0.79
N GLN A 37 1.63 13.99 0.31
CA GLN A 37 3.05 13.74 0.49
C GLN A 37 3.49 12.63 -0.45
N LYS A 38 4.53 12.91 -1.23
CA LYS A 38 5.15 11.91 -2.10
C LYS A 38 6.28 11.22 -1.35
N ARG A 39 6.38 9.90 -1.49
CA ARG A 39 7.55 9.14 -1.02
C ARG A 39 7.95 8.06 -2.03
N PRO A 40 9.25 7.72 -2.11
CA PRO A 40 9.70 6.61 -2.94
C PRO A 40 9.07 5.29 -2.48
N TRP A 41 8.71 4.43 -3.43
CA TRP A 41 8.15 3.10 -3.17
C TRP A 41 9.06 2.27 -2.27
N ASP A 42 10.37 2.32 -2.50
CA ASP A 42 11.36 1.57 -1.73
C ASP A 42 11.33 1.93 -0.23
N SER A 43 11.22 3.23 0.05
CA SER A 43 11.04 3.71 1.42
C SER A 43 9.68 3.28 1.99
N PHE A 44 8.59 3.37 1.20
CA PHE A 44 7.26 2.96 1.64
C PHE A 44 7.18 1.48 2.00
N ILE A 45 7.71 0.60 1.14
CA ILE A 45 7.65 -0.84 1.36
C ILE A 45 8.56 -1.28 2.51
N SER A 46 9.61 -0.51 2.85
CA SER A 46 10.42 -0.74 4.05
C SER A 46 9.62 -0.54 5.34
N ASP A 47 8.72 0.46 5.40
CA ASP A 47 7.83 0.68 6.55
C ASP A 47 6.63 -0.30 6.55
N TYR A 48 6.14 -0.61 5.35
CA TYR A 48 4.93 -1.40 5.10
C TYR A 48 5.22 -2.60 4.20
N PRO A 49 6.00 -3.60 4.66
CA PRO A 49 6.24 -4.80 3.89
C PRO A 49 4.93 -5.55 3.62
N ILE A 50 4.90 -6.37 2.56
CA ILE A 50 3.68 -7.06 2.10
C ILE A 50 2.98 -7.87 3.20
N GLU A 51 3.75 -8.50 4.10
CA GLU A 51 3.21 -9.27 5.22
C GLU A 51 2.44 -8.39 6.20
N ARG A 52 2.95 -7.18 6.48
CA ARG A 52 2.30 -6.18 7.32
C ARG A 52 1.03 -5.66 6.66
N LEU A 53 1.07 -5.36 5.36
CA LEU A 53 -0.11 -4.94 4.60
C LEU A 53 -1.21 -6.01 4.65
N LYS A 54 -0.86 -7.29 4.43
CA LYS A 54 -1.79 -8.42 4.52
C LYS A 54 -2.40 -8.54 5.92
N ALA A 55 -1.59 -8.45 6.98
CA ALA A 55 -2.08 -8.52 8.35
C ALA A 55 -3.02 -7.35 8.71
N MET A 56 -2.78 -6.16 8.17
CA MET A 56 -3.67 -5.00 8.37
C MET A 56 -5.02 -5.19 7.67
N ILE A 57 -5.04 -5.73 6.44
CA ILE A 57 -6.28 -6.05 5.73
C ILE A 57 -7.07 -7.11 6.47
N ASP A 58 -6.42 -8.17 6.93
CA ASP A 58 -7.09 -9.25 7.67
C ASP A 58 -7.81 -8.71 8.92
N ARG A 59 -7.13 -7.84 9.68
CA ARG A 59 -7.73 -7.15 10.83
C ARG A 59 -8.89 -6.23 10.43
N LEU A 60 -8.78 -5.51 9.32
CA LEU A 60 -9.85 -4.65 8.81
C LEU A 60 -11.08 -5.49 8.43
N GLN A 61 -10.88 -6.61 7.73
CA GLN A 61 -11.94 -7.52 7.33
C GLN A 61 -12.59 -8.22 8.53
N MET A 62 -11.81 -8.63 9.53
CA MET A 62 -12.36 -9.17 10.79
C MET A 62 -13.27 -8.15 11.49
N ARG A 63 -12.82 -6.90 11.59
CA ARG A 63 -13.62 -5.81 12.20
C ARG A 63 -14.93 -5.58 11.46
N LEU A 64 -14.90 -5.58 10.13
CA LEU A 64 -16.11 -5.42 9.30
C LEU A 64 -17.08 -6.59 9.49
N LYS A 65 -16.58 -7.83 9.59
CA LYS A 65 -17.41 -9.03 9.86
C LYS A 65 -18.06 -9.01 11.24
N THR A 66 -17.42 -8.45 12.26
CA THR A 66 -17.99 -8.32 13.61
C THR A 66 -18.93 -7.12 13.78
N ALA A 67 -18.93 -6.18 12.82
CA ALA A 67 -19.77 -4.98 12.84
C ALA A 67 -21.03 -5.10 11.96
N SER A 68 -21.19 -6.21 11.23
CA SER A 68 -22.42 -6.61 10.52
C SER A 68 -23.16 -7.67 11.34
#